data_AF-A0A2W0A6L4-F1
#
_entry.id   AF-A0A2W0A6L4-F1
#
_cell.length_a   1.000
_cell.length_b   1.000
_cell.length_c   1.000
_cell.angle_alpha   90.00
_cell.angle_beta   90.00
_cell.angle_gamma   90.00
#
_symmetry.space_group_name_H-M   'P 1'
#
loop_
_entity.id
_entity.type
_entity.pdbx_description
1 polymer ?
#
loop_
_entity_poly.entity_id
_entity_poly.type
_entity_poly.pdbx_seq_one_letter_code
_entity_poly.pdbx_strand_id
1 'polypeptide(L)'
;MRFQQSLLFLLAITVFAFAQNKNLLPLAERLAAQNALFDEQYESDLREFPERATSVGDYRYNDKLADRSLAAMMRRETVDEGFLKRLEAISTAGFSDQDQLSHDVMERGLQQRIADFELKEYEMPISQFGGANLRLRSPALHNSRFRSALWKTEKRGPCPA
;
A
#
# COMPACT_ATOMS: atom_id res chain seq x y z
N MET A 1 -12.97 -2.22 62.09
CA MET A 1 -13.15 -3.14 60.93
C MET A 1 -13.86 -2.49 59.74
N ARG A 2 -14.92 -1.68 59.92
CA ARG A 2 -15.62 -1.01 58.81
C ARG A 2 -14.81 0.09 58.09
N PHE A 3 -13.98 0.85 58.82
CA PHE A 3 -13.10 1.88 58.25
C PHE A 3 -11.94 1.34 57.40
N GLN A 4 -11.39 0.16 57.71
CA GLN A 4 -10.36 -0.50 56.90
C GLN A 4 -10.90 -1.04 55.57
N GLN A 5 -12.16 -1.50 55.57
CA GLN A 5 -12.83 -1.96 54.35
C GLN A 5 -13.08 -0.79 53.39
N SER A 6 -13.50 0.37 53.90
CA SER A 6 -13.66 1.59 53.09
C SER A 6 -12.34 2.10 52.50
N LEU A 7 -11.23 1.99 53.24
CA LEU A 7 -9.90 2.37 52.76
C LEU A 7 -9.39 1.45 51.63
N LEU A 8 -9.65 0.15 51.74
CA LEU A 8 -9.31 -0.84 50.71
C LEU A 8 -10.14 -0.65 49.43
N PHE A 9 -11.41 -0.26 49.55
CA PHE A 9 -12.27 0.05 48.40
C PHE A 9 -11.82 1.31 47.65
N LEU A 10 -11.37 2.35 48.35
CA LEU A 10 -10.84 3.56 47.70
C LEU A 10 -9.51 3.31 46.97
N LEU A 11 -8.64 2.47 47.54
CA LEU A 11 -7.37 2.11 46.92
C LEU A 11 -7.57 1.27 45.64
N ALA A 12 -8.58 0.39 45.61
CA ALA A 12 -8.95 -0.38 44.42
C ALA A 12 -9.45 0.50 43.25
N ILE A 13 -10.12 1.62 43.53
CA ILE A 13 -10.61 2.56 42.50
C ILE A 13 -9.45 3.35 41.87
N THR A 14 -8.43 3.71 42.64
CA THR A 14 -7.25 4.41 42.10
C THR A 14 -6.42 3.53 41.15
N VAL A 15 -6.34 2.22 41.39
CA VAL A 15 -5.63 1.29 40.49
C VAL A 15 -6.40 1.06 39.19
N PHE A 16 -7.73 1.08 39.22
CA PHE A 16 -8.55 0.89 38.02
C PHE A 16 -8.45 2.06 37.02
N ALA A 17 -8.21 3.29 37.50
CA ALA A 17 -8.07 4.47 36.65
C ALA A 17 -6.76 4.48 35.83
N PHE A 18 -5.68 3.87 36.34
CA PHE A 18 -4.41 3.77 35.61
C PHE A 18 -4.38 2.65 34.57
N ALA A 19 -5.26 1.65 34.67
CA ALA A 19 -5.33 0.54 33.73
C ALA A 19 -6.11 0.87 32.43
N GLN A 20 -6.75 2.05 32.34
CA GLN A 20 -7.60 2.41 31.19
C GLN A 20 -6.92 3.26 30.12
N ASN A 21 -5.63 3.59 30.24
CA ASN A 21 -4.97 4.32 29.16
C ASN A 21 -4.61 3.35 28.02
N LYS A 22 -5.56 3.13 27.11
CA LYS A 22 -5.38 2.37 25.86
C LYS A 22 -4.41 3.03 24.86
N ASN A 23 -3.75 4.14 25.22
CA ASN A 23 -2.65 4.71 24.46
C ASN A 23 -1.33 4.09 24.92
N LEU A 24 -1.09 2.82 24.55
CA LEU A 24 0.10 2.08 24.99
C LEU A 24 1.39 2.48 24.25
N LEU A 25 1.29 3.22 23.16
CA LEU A 25 2.44 3.69 22.37
C LEU A 25 2.46 5.23 22.34
N PRO A 26 3.62 5.86 22.60
CA PRO A 26 3.81 7.29 22.39
C PRO A 26 3.31 7.71 21.00
N LEU A 27 2.74 8.92 20.89
CA LEU A 27 2.24 9.47 19.62
C LEU A 27 3.26 9.32 18.48
N ALA A 28 4.54 9.62 18.76
CA ALA A 28 5.63 9.49 17.80
C ALA A 28 5.83 8.06 17.28
N GLU A 29 5.64 7.05 18.12
CA GLU A 29 5.79 5.64 17.73
C GLU A 29 4.62 5.18 16.84
N ARG A 30 3.39 5.65 17.13
CA ARG A 30 2.23 5.40 16.27
C ARG A 30 2.37 6.07 14.89
N LEU A 31 2.87 7.29 14.85
CA LEU A 31 3.16 8.00 13.59
C LEU A 31 4.27 7.29 12.80
N ALA A 32 5.34 6.85 13.47
CA ALA A 32 6.40 6.06 12.83
C ALA A 32 5.85 4.74 12.26
N ALA A 33 4.98 4.04 13.01
CA ALA A 33 4.34 2.82 12.54
C ALA A 33 3.42 3.05 11.33
N GLN A 34 2.67 4.17 11.31
CA GLN A 34 1.85 4.55 10.16
C GLN A 34 2.70 4.82 8.92
N ASN A 35 3.75 5.63 9.05
CA ASN A 35 4.64 5.97 7.93
C ASN A 35 5.34 4.72 7.38
N ALA A 36 5.81 3.83 8.27
CA ALA A 36 6.40 2.56 7.85
C ALA A 36 5.38 1.67 7.10
N LEU A 37 4.11 1.68 7.50
CA LEU A 37 3.05 0.96 6.79
C LEU A 37 2.78 1.54 5.40
N PHE A 38 2.80 2.87 5.26
CA PHE A 38 2.67 3.55 3.97
C PHE A 38 3.82 3.20 3.02
N ASP A 39 5.06 3.23 3.52
CA ASP A 39 6.23 2.85 2.73
C ASP A 39 6.18 1.38 2.30
N GLU A 40 5.78 0.48 3.21
CA GLU A 40 5.63 -0.94 2.91
C GLU A 40 4.58 -1.20 1.83
N GLN A 41 3.41 -0.54 1.95
CA GLN A 41 2.34 -0.68 0.97
C GLN A 41 2.76 -0.11 -0.39
N TYR A 42 3.44 1.03 -0.40
CA TYR A 42 3.96 1.63 -1.63
C TYR A 42 4.94 0.72 -2.34
N GLU A 43 5.91 0.14 -1.63
CA GLU A 43 6.87 -0.81 -2.20
C GLU A 43 6.20 -2.14 -2.61
N SER A 44 5.14 -2.57 -1.92
CA SER A 44 4.32 -3.71 -2.33
C SER A 44 3.64 -3.45 -3.67
N ASP A 45 3.00 -2.30 -3.84
CA ASP A 45 2.36 -1.91 -5.09
C ASP A 45 3.37 -1.75 -6.24
N LEU A 46 4.56 -1.20 -6.00
CA LEU A 46 5.58 -1.05 -7.04
C LEU A 46 6.08 -2.40 -7.57
N ARG A 47 6.22 -3.39 -6.67
CA ARG A 47 6.55 -4.77 -7.05
C ARG A 47 5.46 -5.42 -7.88
N GLU A 48 4.20 -5.17 -7.51
CA GLU A 48 3.04 -5.79 -8.15
C GLU A 48 2.66 -5.12 -9.48
N PHE A 49 2.97 -3.83 -9.61
CA PHE A 49 2.75 -3.04 -10.83
C PHE A 49 4.06 -2.43 -11.37
N PRO A 50 4.90 -3.22 -12.04
CA PRO A 50 6.15 -2.76 -12.66
C PRO A 50 6.00 -1.56 -13.60
N GLU A 51 4.90 -1.48 -14.35
CA GLU A 51 4.56 -0.33 -15.20
C GLU A 51 4.46 0.98 -14.39
N ARG A 52 3.95 0.90 -13.15
CA ARG A 52 3.84 2.05 -12.25
C ARG A 52 5.21 2.46 -11.75
N ALA A 53 6.07 1.50 -11.39
CA ALA A 53 7.47 1.76 -11.03
C ALA A 53 8.20 2.51 -12.16
N THR A 54 8.04 2.05 -13.40
CA THR A 54 8.61 2.73 -14.58
C THR A 54 8.08 4.15 -14.72
N SER A 55 6.78 4.38 -14.48
CA SER A 55 6.16 5.70 -14.59
C SER A 55 6.71 6.72 -13.60
N VAL A 56 7.10 6.28 -12.40
CA VAL A 56 7.71 7.14 -11.36
C VAL A 56 9.23 7.26 -11.53
N GLY A 57 9.82 6.59 -12.53
CA GLY A 57 11.26 6.62 -12.81
C GLY A 57 12.07 5.53 -12.10
N ASP A 58 11.41 4.57 -11.45
CA ASP A 58 12.04 3.40 -10.88
C ASP A 58 12.13 2.26 -11.90
N TYR A 59 13.36 1.95 -12.31
CA TYR A 59 13.63 0.98 -13.37
C TYR A 59 13.94 -0.43 -12.85
N ARG A 60 13.79 -0.71 -11.55
CA ARG A 60 14.09 -2.03 -10.93
C ARG A 60 13.32 -3.20 -11.57
N TYR A 61 12.14 -2.94 -12.15
CA TYR A 61 11.23 -3.97 -12.67
C TYR A 61 10.91 -3.80 -14.18
N ASN A 62 11.75 -3.09 -14.94
CA ASN A 62 11.52 -2.82 -16.37
C ASN A 62 11.40 -4.10 -17.25
N ASP A 63 11.84 -5.24 -16.75
CA ASP A 63 11.77 -6.55 -17.41
C ASP A 63 10.44 -7.26 -17.20
N LYS A 64 9.52 -6.71 -16.40
CA LYS A 64 8.29 -7.36 -15.97
C LYS A 64 7.05 -6.54 -16.35
N LEU A 65 5.95 -7.25 -16.59
CA LEU A 65 4.60 -6.68 -16.66
C LEU A 65 3.79 -7.22 -15.48
N ALA A 66 2.77 -6.47 -15.06
CA ALA A 66 1.93 -6.92 -13.95
C ALA A 66 1.13 -8.18 -14.34
N ASP A 67 1.13 -9.19 -13.47
CA ASP A 67 0.30 -10.39 -13.64
C ASP A 67 -1.19 -10.01 -13.53
N ARG A 68 -2.02 -10.47 -14.47
CA ARG A 68 -3.46 -10.18 -14.51
C ARG A 68 -4.32 -11.44 -14.47
N SER A 69 -3.74 -12.55 -14.03
CA SER A 69 -4.48 -13.76 -13.69
C SER A 69 -5.39 -13.55 -12.48
N LEU A 70 -6.50 -14.28 -12.41
CA LEU A 70 -7.40 -14.27 -11.24
C LEU A 70 -6.65 -14.58 -9.94
N ALA A 71 -5.68 -15.50 -9.99
CA ALA A 71 -4.84 -15.84 -8.84
C ALA A 71 -4.02 -14.64 -8.34
N ALA A 72 -3.48 -13.81 -9.23
CA ALA A 72 -2.78 -12.59 -8.83
C ALA A 72 -3.73 -11.57 -8.21
N MET A 73 -4.95 -11.45 -8.75
CA MET A 73 -5.95 -10.51 -8.23
C MET A 73 -6.41 -10.91 -6.82
N MET A 74 -6.67 -12.20 -6.58
CA MET A 74 -6.99 -12.71 -5.24
C MET A 74 -5.84 -12.46 -4.25
N ARG A 75 -4.59 -12.70 -4.65
CA ARG A 75 -3.43 -12.42 -3.79
C ARG A 75 -3.36 -10.94 -3.40
N ARG A 76 -3.63 -10.04 -4.34
CA ARG A 76 -3.62 -8.58 -4.10
C ARG A 76 -4.69 -8.18 -3.11
N GLU A 77 -5.91 -8.68 -3.28
CA GLU A 77 -7.00 -8.39 -2.37
C GLU A 77 -6.68 -8.86 -0.94
N THR A 78 -6.14 -10.07 -0.78
CA THR A 78 -5.72 -10.56 0.55
C THR A 78 -4.64 -9.68 1.18
N VAL A 79 -3.71 -9.15 0.37
CA VAL A 79 -2.69 -8.21 0.82
C VAL A 79 -3.32 -6.88 1.23
N ASP A 80 -4.29 -6.36 0.47
CA ASP A 80 -4.99 -5.12 0.75
C ASP A 80 -5.81 -5.20 2.04
N GLU A 81 -6.52 -6.30 2.25
CA GLU A 81 -7.22 -6.56 3.53
C GLU A 81 -6.24 -6.59 4.71
N GLY A 82 -5.06 -7.20 4.50
CA GLY A 82 -4.01 -7.25 5.51
C GLY A 82 -3.50 -5.86 5.89
N PHE A 83 -3.32 -4.98 4.89
CA PHE A 83 -2.95 -3.59 5.11
C PHE A 83 -4.07 -2.80 5.81
N LEU A 84 -5.33 -2.99 5.42
CA LEU A 84 -6.46 -2.31 6.04
C LEU A 84 -6.58 -2.68 7.52
N LYS A 85 -6.52 -3.97 7.86
CA LYS A 85 -6.55 -4.45 9.25
C LYS A 85 -5.41 -3.88 10.09
N ARG A 86 -4.21 -3.74 9.51
CA ARG A 86 -3.05 -3.15 10.19
C ARG A 86 -3.20 -1.64 10.38
N LEU A 87 -3.80 -0.95 9.41
CA LEU A 87 -4.06 0.48 9.47
C LEU A 87 -5.10 0.81 10.53
N GLU A 88 -6.23 0.09 10.56
CA GLU A 88 -7.31 0.23 11.55
C GLU A 88 -6.85 -0.06 12.99
N ALA A 89 -5.82 -0.88 13.16
CA ALA A 89 -5.23 -1.14 14.47
C ALA A 89 -4.44 0.06 15.04
N ILE A 90 -4.05 1.02 14.20
CA ILE A 90 -3.33 2.24 14.63
C ILE A 90 -4.37 3.29 15.04
N SER A 91 -4.44 3.60 16.34
CA SER A 91 -5.28 4.69 16.82
C SER A 91 -4.80 6.04 16.28
N THR A 92 -5.72 6.83 15.72
CA THR A 92 -5.50 8.21 15.25
C THR A 92 -5.60 9.27 16.35
N ALA A 93 -5.83 8.86 17.61
CA ALA A 93 -6.01 9.80 18.72
C ALA A 93 -4.77 10.67 18.94
N GLY A 94 -4.90 11.99 18.80
CA GLY A 94 -3.83 12.96 18.99
C GLY A 94 -2.93 13.16 17.76
N PHE A 95 -3.34 12.68 16.58
CA PHE A 95 -2.67 13.00 15.31
C PHE A 95 -2.89 14.46 14.93
N SER A 96 -1.98 15.01 14.12
CA SER A 96 -2.25 16.30 13.47
C SER A 96 -3.32 16.12 12.39
N ASP A 97 -3.99 17.21 12.01
CA ASP A 97 -5.00 17.18 10.94
C ASP A 97 -4.45 16.57 9.62
N GLN A 98 -3.17 16.81 9.33
CA GLN A 98 -2.51 16.27 8.13
C GLN A 98 -2.26 14.76 8.21
N ASP A 99 -1.84 14.25 9.38
CA ASP A 99 -1.59 12.83 9.58
C ASP A 99 -2.91 12.04 9.62
N GLN A 100 -3.95 12.64 10.19
CA GLN A 100 -5.30 12.09 10.16
C GLN A 100 -5.84 12.05 8.73
N LEU A 101 -5.71 13.13 7.96
CA LEU A 101 -6.12 13.13 6.56
C LEU A 101 -5.38 12.06 5.74
N SER A 102 -4.08 11.89 5.98
CA SER A 102 -3.27 10.87 5.31
C SER A 102 -3.74 9.45 5.68
N HIS A 103 -4.14 9.24 6.94
CA HIS A 103 -4.78 8.00 7.39
C HIS A 103 -6.07 7.72 6.61
N ASP A 104 -6.99 8.69 6.60
CA ASP A 104 -8.32 8.56 6.02
C ASP A 104 -8.26 8.32 4.50
N VAL A 105 -7.35 8.99 3.80
CA VAL A 105 -7.13 8.81 2.36
C VAL A 105 -6.66 7.38 2.06
N MET A 106 -5.72 6.86 2.86
CA MET A 106 -5.21 5.52 2.68
C MET A 106 -6.27 4.46 2.99
N GLU A 107 -6.99 4.62 4.10
CA GLU A 107 -8.09 3.74 4.51
C GLU A 107 -9.15 3.67 3.41
N ARG A 108 -9.61 4.82 2.92
CA ARG A 108 -10.60 4.90 1.85
C ARG A 108 -10.08 4.26 0.55
N GLY A 109 -8.81 4.46 0.22
CA GLY A 109 -8.18 3.86 -0.95
C GLY A 109 -8.17 2.33 -0.90
N LEU A 110 -7.86 1.75 0.27
CA LEU A 110 -7.89 0.29 0.48
C LEU A 110 -9.33 -0.25 0.45
N GLN A 111 -10.27 0.40 1.13
CA GLN A 111 -11.68 0.02 1.13
C GLN A 111 -12.27 0.02 -0.28
N GLN A 112 -11.95 1.04 -1.08
CA GLN A 112 -12.40 1.09 -2.48
C GLN A 112 -11.87 -0.09 -3.28
N ARG A 113 -10.58 -0.42 -3.16
CA ARG A 113 -9.98 -1.54 -3.90
C ARG A 113 -10.59 -2.90 -3.54
N ILE A 114 -10.93 -3.09 -2.27
CA ILE A 114 -11.64 -4.29 -1.80
C ILE A 114 -13.05 -4.31 -2.38
N ALA A 115 -13.78 -3.20 -2.32
CA ALA A 115 -15.13 -3.09 -2.91
C ALA A 115 -15.12 -3.35 -4.42
N ASP A 116 -14.13 -2.84 -5.17
CA ASP A 116 -13.99 -3.06 -6.62
C ASP A 116 -13.78 -4.56 -6.93
N PHE A 117 -13.06 -5.27 -6.06
CA PHE A 117 -12.88 -6.72 -6.18
C PHE A 117 -14.18 -7.49 -5.89
N GLU A 118 -14.93 -7.10 -4.84
CA GLU A 118 -16.23 -7.69 -4.51
C GLU A 118 -17.27 -7.47 -5.63
N LEU A 119 -17.24 -6.30 -6.27
CA LEU A 119 -18.06 -5.97 -7.45
C LEU A 119 -17.61 -6.69 -8.73
N LYS A 120 -16.55 -7.50 -8.66
CA LYS A 120 -16.00 -8.28 -9.76
C LYS A 120 -15.65 -7.45 -10.98
N GLU A 121 -15.12 -6.24 -10.79
CA GLU A 121 -14.68 -5.42 -11.93
C GLU A 121 -13.64 -6.12 -12.81
N TYR A 122 -12.94 -7.11 -12.26
CA TYR A 122 -12.02 -7.97 -13.00
C TYR A 122 -12.67 -8.81 -14.11
N GLU A 123 -13.98 -9.07 -14.05
CA GLU A 123 -14.75 -9.72 -15.13
C GLU A 123 -15.00 -8.77 -16.31
N MET A 124 -14.72 -7.47 -16.14
CA MET A 124 -14.80 -6.44 -17.17
C MET A 124 -13.41 -5.84 -17.47
N PRO A 125 -12.45 -6.63 -18.00
CA PRO A 125 -11.05 -6.20 -18.14
C PRO A 125 -10.81 -5.12 -19.22
N ILE A 126 -11.83 -4.79 -20.01
CA ILE A 126 -11.78 -3.80 -21.08
C ILE A 126 -12.98 -2.87 -20.96
N SER A 127 -12.71 -1.57 -20.93
CA SER A 127 -13.73 -0.53 -21.00
C SER A 127 -13.24 0.64 -21.85
N GLN A 128 -14.11 1.63 -22.11
CA GLN A 128 -13.70 2.85 -22.80
C GLN A 128 -12.70 3.70 -21.98
N PHE A 129 -12.75 3.56 -20.64
CA PHE A 129 -11.93 4.33 -19.70
C PHE A 129 -10.69 3.57 -19.23
N GLY A 130 -10.57 2.28 -19.53
CA GLY A 130 -9.50 1.45 -18.99
C GLY A 130 -9.35 0.08 -19.64
N GLY A 131 -8.41 -0.68 -19.11
CA GLY A 131 -8.06 -2.01 -19.62
C GLY A 131 -6.68 -2.07 -20.23
N ALA A 132 -6.24 -3.29 -20.56
CA ALA A 132 -4.89 -3.55 -21.06
C ALA A 132 -4.55 -2.70 -22.30
N ASN A 133 -5.53 -2.47 -23.16
CA ASN A 133 -5.42 -1.74 -24.42
C ASN A 133 -4.98 -0.29 -24.21
N LEU A 134 -5.54 0.40 -23.21
CA LEU A 134 -5.22 1.79 -22.90
C LEU A 134 -3.92 1.89 -22.07
N ARG A 135 -3.72 0.91 -21.17
CA ARG A 135 -2.57 0.90 -20.26
C ARG A 135 -1.25 0.63 -20.98
N LEU A 136 -1.22 -0.30 -21.94
CA LEU A 136 -0.02 -0.60 -22.73
C LEU A 136 0.37 0.54 -23.68
N ARG A 137 -0.58 1.39 -24.06
CA ARG A 137 -0.32 2.59 -24.87
C ARG A 137 0.23 3.76 -24.04
N SER A 138 0.18 3.69 -22.71
CA SER A 138 0.47 4.84 -21.85
C SER A 138 1.92 5.33 -21.95
N PRO A 139 2.17 6.66 -21.80
CA PRO A 139 3.51 7.26 -21.91
C PRO A 139 4.55 6.69 -20.93
N ALA A 140 4.10 6.09 -19.83
CA ALA A 140 4.95 5.42 -18.85
C ALA A 140 5.84 4.34 -19.48
N LEU A 141 5.31 3.54 -20.41
CA LEU A 141 6.09 2.56 -21.15
C LEU A 141 6.98 3.21 -22.22
N HIS A 142 6.67 4.43 -22.65
CA HIS A 142 7.50 5.21 -23.57
C HIS A 142 8.77 5.74 -22.90
N ASN A 143 8.73 6.00 -21.59
CA ASN A 143 9.89 6.39 -20.79
C ASN A 143 10.75 5.20 -20.35
N SER A 144 10.26 3.97 -20.52
CA SER A 144 11.12 2.80 -20.40
C SER A 144 12.15 2.92 -21.53
N ARG A 145 13.39 3.26 -21.17
CA ARG A 145 14.48 3.23 -22.14
C ARG A 145 14.60 1.77 -22.55
N PHE A 146 14.13 1.44 -23.76
CA PHE A 146 14.56 0.26 -24.50
C PHE A 146 16.06 0.42 -24.76
N ARG A 147 16.88 0.22 -23.72
CA ARG A 147 18.32 0.10 -23.84
C ARG A 147 18.54 -1.22 -24.54
N SER A 148 18.61 -1.14 -25.86
CA SER A 148 19.11 -2.19 -26.73
C SER A 148 20.54 -2.55 -26.28
N ALA A 149 20.65 -3.51 -25.38
CA ALA A 149 21.89 -4.25 -25.16
C ALA A 149 22.23 -5.14 -26.38
N LEU A 150 21.39 -5.16 -27.42
CA LEU A 150 21.49 -6.00 -28.62
C LEU A 150 21.75 -5.23 -29.93
N TRP A 151 22.37 -4.04 -29.90
CA TRP A 151 22.85 -3.38 -31.13
C TRP A 151 24.36 -3.13 -31.16
N LYS A 152 25.08 -3.35 -30.04
CA LYS A 152 26.49 -2.94 -29.95
C LYS A 152 27.51 -4.04 -30.27
N THR A 153 27.26 -4.93 -31.25
CA THR A 153 28.32 -5.83 -31.77
C THR A 153 28.19 -6.25 -33.23
N GLU A 154 27.30 -5.69 -34.06
CA GLU A 154 27.33 -6.00 -35.50
C GLU A 154 28.04 -4.91 -36.28
N LYS A 155 29.39 -5.00 -36.29
CA LYS A 155 30.19 -4.33 -37.33
C LYS A 155 29.82 -4.99 -38.66
N ARG A 156 28.86 -4.41 -39.38
CA ARG A 156 28.68 -4.65 -40.81
C ARG A 156 30.03 -4.41 -41.49
N GLY A 157 30.65 -5.50 -41.96
CA GLY A 157 31.80 -5.42 -42.86
C GLY A 157 31.41 -4.70 -44.15
N PRO A 158 32.38 -4.14 -44.89
CA PRO A 158 32.09 -3.39 -46.11
C PRO A 158 31.42 -4.27 -47.16
N CYS A 159 30.36 -3.76 -47.80
CA CYS A 159 29.75 -4.38 -48.97
C CYS A 159 30.78 -4.51 -50.10
N PRO A 160 30.89 -5.66 -50.76
CA PRO A 160 31.63 -5.76 -52.02
C PRO A 160 30.89 -5.00 -53.14
N ALA A 161 31.68 -4.38 -54.02
CA ALA A 161 31.24 -3.61 -55.17
C ALA A 161 30.64 -4.48 -56.28
#